data_AF-A0AAW0AN06-F1
#
_entry.id   AF-A0AAW0AN06-F1
#
_cell.length_a   1.000
_cell.length_b   1.000
_cell.length_c   1.000
_cell.angle_alpha   90.00
_cell.angle_beta   90.00
_cell.angle_gamma   90.00
#
_symmetry.space_group_name_H-M   'P 1'
#
loop_
_entity.id
_entity.type
_entity.pdbx_description
1 polymer ?
#
loop_
_entity_poly.entity_id
_entity_poly.type
_entity_poly.pdbx_seq_one_letter_code
_entity_poly.pdbx_strand_id
1 'polypeptide(L)'
;SNDAEAEVLKRTDDIAFHIYTKAFQLIYAARASDQGPPSDKIDKWFNLETSAVTESSSLATFRLISSLPSPLTIQVLLAVPSSKTLIHIPTSTHIFSGYRLVLLEQWLLDYGRWSPGQVQSDGVLPEPSTIHKTAISLFRSLFSLLRILPAWRTTQEI
;
A
#
# COMPACT_ATOMS: atom_id res chain seq x y z
N SER A 1 -6.26 28.29 -20.72
CA SER A 1 -6.48 26.88 -21.07
C SER A 1 -5.41 25.99 -20.46
N ASN A 2 -4.11 26.26 -20.66
CA ASN A 2 -3.02 25.42 -20.12
C ASN A 2 -2.88 25.42 -18.58
N ASP A 3 -3.20 26.53 -17.90
CA ASP A 3 -3.04 26.61 -16.45
C ASP A 3 -4.04 25.72 -15.69
N ALA A 4 -5.27 25.59 -16.21
CA ALA A 4 -6.31 24.76 -15.60
C ALA A 4 -5.98 23.26 -15.72
N GLU A 5 -5.43 22.83 -16.86
CA GLU A 5 -4.97 21.45 -17.05
C GLU A 5 -3.78 21.13 -16.14
N ALA A 6 -2.84 22.07 -15.99
CA ALA A 6 -1.71 21.92 -15.08
C ALA A 6 -2.15 21.80 -13.61
N GLU A 7 -3.18 22.54 -13.20
CA GLU A 7 -3.74 22.46 -11.86
C GLU A 7 -4.43 21.10 -11.60
N VAL A 8 -5.21 20.61 -12.56
CA VAL A 8 -5.87 19.29 -12.48
C VAL A 8 -4.83 18.18 -12.41
N LEU A 9 -3.77 18.25 -13.21
CA LEU A 9 -2.68 17.28 -13.19
C LEU A 9 -1.98 17.27 -11.83
N LYS A 10 -1.60 18.45 -11.31
CA LYS A 10 -0.98 18.59 -9.99
C LYS A 10 -1.86 18.00 -8.87
N ARG A 11 -3.17 18.23 -8.92
CA ARG A 11 -4.11 17.68 -7.94
C ARG A 11 -4.25 16.15 -8.07
N THR A 12 -4.19 15.64 -9.29
CA THR A 12 -4.24 14.20 -9.56
C THR A 12 -2.98 13.51 -9.03
N ASP A 13 -1.81 14.09 -9.27
CA ASP A 13 -0.54 13.62 -8.73
C ASP A 13 -0.54 13.61 -7.20
N ASP A 14 -1.08 14.66 -6.57
CA ASP A 14 -1.22 14.74 -5.12
C ASP A 14 -2.12 13.61 -4.57
N ILE A 15 -3.26 13.36 -5.21
CA ILE A 15 -4.14 12.24 -4.84
C ILE A 15 -3.42 10.91 -5.02
N ALA A 16 -2.71 10.71 -6.14
CA ALA A 16 -2.00 9.47 -6.42
C ALA A 16 -0.89 9.19 -5.38
N PHE A 17 -0.13 10.22 -5.00
CA PHE A 17 0.87 10.12 -3.92
C PHE A 17 0.24 9.68 -2.60
N HIS A 18 -0.92 10.26 -2.25
CA HIS A 18 -1.63 9.87 -1.04
C HIS A 18 -2.21 8.45 -1.13
N ILE A 19 -2.62 7.97 -2.32
CA ILE A 19 -3.03 6.57 -2.50
C ILE A 19 -1.86 5.62 -2.20
N TYR A 20 -0.68 5.87 -2.76
CA TYR A 20 0.52 5.06 -2.47
C TYR A 20 0.85 5.05 -0.98
N THR A 21 0.87 6.24 -0.38
CA THR A 21 1.20 6.42 1.03
C THR A 21 0.19 5.71 1.94
N LYS A 22 -1.11 5.86 1.66
CA LYS A 22 -2.18 5.23 2.45
C LYS A 22 -2.17 3.71 2.34
N ALA A 23 -1.92 3.17 1.15
CA ALA A 23 -1.79 1.73 0.95
C ALA A 23 -0.66 1.16 1.82
N PHE A 24 0.51 1.81 1.78
CA PHE A 24 1.65 1.41 2.61
C PHE A 24 1.34 1.52 4.10
N GLN A 25 0.79 2.64 4.57
CA GLN A 25 0.44 2.84 5.98
C GLN A 25 -0.52 1.76 6.49
N LEU A 26 -1.55 1.40 5.72
CA LEU A 26 -2.51 0.39 6.14
C LEU A 26 -1.91 -1.00 6.20
N ILE A 27 -1.15 -1.40 5.19
CA ILE A 27 -0.49 -2.71 5.16
C ILE A 27 0.54 -2.79 6.29
N TYR A 28 1.35 -1.75 6.47
CA TYR A 28 2.34 -1.69 7.55
C TYR A 28 1.68 -1.77 8.93
N ALA A 29 0.68 -0.92 9.20
CA ALA A 29 -0.03 -0.92 10.48
C ALA A 29 -0.70 -2.27 10.78
N ALA A 30 -1.16 -2.98 9.74
CA ALA A 30 -1.78 -4.29 9.90
C ALA A 30 -0.80 -5.47 10.02
N ARG A 31 0.52 -5.24 9.88
CA ARG A 31 1.53 -6.32 9.84
C ARG A 31 2.73 -6.08 10.77
N ALA A 32 2.97 -4.85 11.21
CA ALA A 32 4.06 -4.54 12.11
C ALA A 32 3.74 -5.02 13.54
N SER A 33 4.50 -6.01 14.02
CA SER A 33 4.43 -6.52 15.41
C SER A 33 5.02 -5.55 16.43
N ASP A 34 5.98 -4.70 16.02
CA ASP A 34 6.53 -3.62 16.84
C ASP A 34 5.99 -2.29 16.31
N GLN A 35 4.85 -1.89 16.84
CA GLN A 35 4.37 -0.51 16.66
C GLN A 35 5.30 0.35 17.51
N GLY A 36 6.39 0.85 16.90
CA GLY A 36 7.22 1.89 17.51
C GLY A 36 6.36 3.05 18.02
N PRO A 37 6.94 3.98 18.81
CA PRO A 37 6.16 5.05 19.43
C PRO A 37 5.28 5.73 18.38
N PRO A 38 3.96 5.85 18.62
CA PRO A 38 3.05 6.39 17.64
C PRO A 38 3.52 7.78 17.25
N SER A 39 3.65 8.00 15.95
CA SER A 39 3.84 9.36 15.43
C SER A 39 2.67 10.23 15.89
N ASP A 40 2.96 11.39 16.48
CA ASP A 40 1.93 12.40 16.82
C ASP A 40 1.19 12.92 15.57
N LYS A 41 1.75 12.72 14.38
CA LYS A 41 1.09 13.05 13.11
C LYS A 41 0.11 11.95 12.74
N ILE A 42 -1.17 12.33 12.63
CA ILE A 42 -2.26 11.49 12.16
C ILE A 42 -2.59 11.87 10.71
N ASP A 43 -2.59 10.88 9.83
CA ASP A 43 -3.03 11.00 8.45
C ASP A 43 -4.54 10.72 8.38
N LYS A 44 -5.32 11.69 7.91
CA LYS A 44 -6.79 11.62 7.78
C LYS A 44 -7.27 11.48 6.33
N TRP A 45 -6.37 11.27 5.38
CA TRP A 45 -6.75 11.10 3.98
C TRP A 45 -7.73 9.96 3.79
N PHE A 46 -8.60 10.12 2.80
CA PHE A 46 -9.62 9.14 2.43
C PHE A 46 -10.56 8.75 3.57
N ASN A 47 -10.78 9.65 4.54
CA ASN A 47 -11.68 9.48 5.69
C ASN A 47 -11.34 8.23 6.52
N LEU A 48 -10.05 7.98 6.72
CA LEU A 48 -9.52 6.90 7.52
C LEU A 48 -8.33 7.42 8.32
N GLU A 49 -8.33 7.28 9.65
CA GLU A 49 -7.23 7.74 10.49
C GLU A 49 -6.14 6.67 10.57
N THR A 50 -4.91 7.04 10.21
CA THR A 50 -3.72 6.19 10.31
C THR A 50 -2.58 6.97 10.96
N SER A 51 -1.77 6.30 11.78
CA SER A 51 -0.52 6.89 12.26
C SER A 51 0.38 7.15 11.06
N ALA A 52 0.91 8.38 10.96
CA ALA A 52 1.85 8.68 9.89
C ALA A 52 3.11 7.82 10.11
N VAL A 53 3.46 7.01 9.11
CA VAL A 53 4.74 6.31 9.12
C VAL A 53 5.80 7.34 8.74
N THR A 54 6.91 7.41 9.50
CA THR A 54 8.06 8.24 9.15
C THR A 54 8.44 7.91 7.71
N GLU A 55 8.34 8.91 6.82
CA GLU A 55 8.52 8.69 5.38
C GLU A 55 9.82 7.93 5.14
N SER A 56 9.70 6.67 4.73
CA SER A 56 10.85 5.94 4.25
C SER A 56 11.30 6.61 2.96
N SER A 57 12.62 6.66 2.73
CA SER A 57 13.20 7.19 1.49
C SER A 57 12.59 6.58 0.22
N SER A 58 12.03 5.37 0.31
CA SER A 58 11.29 4.67 -0.75
C SER A 58 9.95 5.32 -1.12
N LEU A 59 9.26 6.02 -0.21
CA LEU A 59 8.00 6.71 -0.53
C LEU A 59 8.23 8.04 -1.26
N ALA A 60 9.40 8.67 -1.06
CA ALA A 60 9.75 9.92 -1.73
C ALA A 60 9.81 9.78 -3.26
N THR A 61 10.15 8.58 -3.76
CA THR A 61 10.15 8.25 -5.20
C THR A 61 8.77 8.41 -5.84
N PHE A 62 7.69 8.30 -5.06
CA PHE A 62 6.31 8.44 -5.55
C PHE A 62 5.79 9.88 -5.46
N ARG A 63 6.60 10.89 -5.12
CA ARG A 63 6.16 12.30 -5.15
C ARG A 63 6.16 12.92 -6.55
N LEU A 64 6.85 12.31 -7.51
CA LEU A 64 7.00 12.82 -8.89
C LEU A 64 6.39 11.83 -9.89
N ILE A 65 5.08 11.60 -9.79
CA ILE A 65 4.34 10.54 -10.52
C ILE A 65 4.12 10.89 -12.01
N SER A 66 4.23 12.16 -12.38
CA SER A 66 3.84 12.71 -13.68
C SER A 66 4.60 12.16 -14.91
N SER A 67 5.64 11.34 -14.74
CA SER A 67 6.37 10.77 -15.87
C SER A 67 5.99 9.32 -16.21
N LEU A 68 5.52 8.52 -15.25
CA LEU A 68 4.97 7.16 -15.37
C LEU A 68 4.79 6.61 -13.94
N PRO A 69 3.55 6.36 -13.45
CA PRO A 69 3.38 5.75 -12.13
C PRO A 69 4.03 4.37 -12.13
N SER A 70 5.16 4.24 -11.43
CA SER A 70 5.79 2.94 -11.21
C SER A 70 4.90 2.14 -10.26
N PRO A 71 4.61 0.86 -10.54
CA PRO A 71 3.82 0.06 -9.62
C PRO A 71 4.45 0.00 -8.23
N LEU A 72 3.68 0.26 -7.18
CA LEU A 72 4.13 0.09 -5.81
C LEU A 72 3.97 -1.38 -5.43
N THR A 73 5.09 -2.04 -5.13
CA THR A 73 5.09 -3.40 -4.60
C THR A 73 5.45 -3.37 -3.12
N ILE A 74 4.59 -3.95 -2.28
CA ILE A 74 4.82 -4.12 -0.84
C ILE A 74 4.90 -5.61 -0.54
N GLN A 75 6.00 -6.04 0.04
CA GLN A 75 6.21 -7.42 0.47
C GLN A 75 6.15 -7.52 1.99
N VAL A 76 5.35 -8.44 2.49
CA VAL A 76 5.23 -8.75 3.92
C VAL A 76 6.03 -10.01 4.18
N LEU A 77 7.07 -9.88 5.00
CA LEU A 77 8.05 -10.92 5.27
C LEU A 77 8.01 -11.33 6.74
N LEU A 78 7.99 -12.64 7.00
CA LEU A 78 8.23 -13.20 8.32
C LEU A 78 9.74 -13.36 8.53
N ALA A 79 10.28 -12.65 9.52
CA ALA A 79 11.67 -12.80 9.94
C ALA A 79 11.80 -13.93 10.96
N VAL A 80 12.46 -15.01 10.57
CA VAL A 80 12.76 -16.14 11.45
C VAL A 80 14.19 -15.93 11.98
N PRO A 81 14.38 -15.65 13.28
CA PRO A 81 15.71 -15.51 13.86
C PRO A 81 16.43 -16.86 13.84
N SER A 82 17.76 -16.85 13.78
CA SER A 82 18.58 -18.08 13.74
C SER A 82 18.41 -18.99 14.97
N SER A 83 17.90 -18.44 16.08
CA SER A 83 17.58 -19.18 17.30
C SER A 83 16.25 -19.93 17.27
N LYS A 84 15.40 -19.69 16.25
CA LYS A 84 14.09 -20.34 16.11
C LYS A 84 14.05 -21.18 14.84
N THR A 85 13.26 -22.24 14.87
CA THR A 85 13.01 -23.12 13.72
C THR A 85 11.58 -22.89 13.24
N LEU A 86 11.41 -22.67 11.93
CA LEU A 86 10.09 -22.56 11.33
C LEU A 86 9.61 -23.94 10.89
N ILE A 87 8.40 -24.30 11.31
CA ILE A 87 7.73 -25.55 10.94
C ILE A 87 6.46 -25.19 10.18
N HIS A 88 6.38 -25.60 8.92
CA HIS A 88 5.19 -25.44 8.10
C HIS A 88 4.40 -26.75 8.09
N ILE A 89 3.11 -26.71 8.45
CA ILE A 89 2.25 -27.90 8.58
C ILE A 89 1.00 -27.77 7.67
N PRO A 90 1.09 -28.06 6.37
CA PRO A 90 -0.10 -28.09 5.50
C PRO A 90 -0.53 -29.52 5.13
N THR A 91 0.42 -30.46 5.11
CA THR A 91 0.26 -31.87 4.68
C THR A 91 1.60 -32.64 4.72
N SER A 92 2.74 -31.94 4.60
CA SER A 92 4.11 -32.45 4.80
C SER A 92 4.87 -31.49 5.70
N THR A 93 5.60 -32.00 6.69
CA THR A 93 6.38 -31.20 7.63
C THR A 93 7.69 -30.75 7.00
N HIS A 94 7.76 -29.47 6.62
CA HIS A 94 9.01 -28.83 6.21
C HIS A 94 9.60 -28.06 7.38
N ILE A 95 10.83 -28.41 7.75
CA ILE A 95 11.58 -27.79 8.86
C ILE A 95 12.66 -26.89 8.25
N PHE A 96 12.61 -25.60 8.58
CA PHE A 96 13.60 -24.63 8.14
C PHE A 96 14.41 -24.12 9.34
N SER A 97 15.74 -24.28 9.29
CA SER A 97 16.69 -23.74 10.27
C SER A 97 17.49 -22.56 9.70
N GLY A 98 17.99 -21.71 10.60
CA GLY A 98 18.80 -20.51 10.29
C GLY A 98 17.98 -19.23 10.10
N TYR A 99 18.68 -18.09 9.95
CA TYR A 99 18.02 -16.81 9.67
C TYR A 99 17.36 -16.84 8.28
N ARG A 100 16.06 -16.56 8.22
CA ARG A 100 15.30 -16.57 6.97
C ARG A 100 14.24 -15.49 6.96
N LEU A 101 14.01 -14.96 5.75
CA LEU A 101 12.85 -14.12 5.45
C LEU A 101 11.90 -14.96 4.60
N VAL A 102 10.69 -15.18 5.11
CA VAL A 102 9.64 -15.95 4.41
C VAL A 102 8.57 -14.98 3.92
N LEU A 103 8.32 -14.95 2.61
CA LEU A 103 7.27 -14.13 2.02
C LEU A 103 5.89 -14.66 2.44
N LEU A 104 5.13 -13.82 3.14
CA LEU A 104 3.75 -14.10 3.53
C LEU A 104 2.76 -13.52 2.53
N GLU A 105 2.98 -12.27 2.11
CA GLU A 105 2.08 -11.54 1.21
C GLU A 105 2.88 -10.65 0.26
N GLN A 106 2.36 -10.49 -0.96
CA GLN A 106 2.83 -9.48 -1.89
C GLN A 106 1.63 -8.68 -2.38
N TRP A 107 1.70 -7.37 -2.17
CA TRP A 107 0.71 -6.40 -2.60
C TRP A 107 1.26 -5.59 -3.76
N LEU A 108 0.49 -5.50 -4.84
CA LEU A 108 0.83 -4.72 -6.01
C LEU A 108 -0.25 -3.65 -6.21
N LEU A 109 0.15 -2.39 -6.10
CA LEU A 109 -0.68 -1.26 -6.50
C LEU A 109 -0.15 -0.75 -7.85
N ASP A 110 -0.93 -1.02 -8.88
CA ASP A 110 -0.64 -0.65 -10.26
C ASP A 110 -1.80 0.20 -10.80
N TYR A 111 -1.48 1.33 -11.43
CA TYR A 111 -2.46 2.18 -12.11
C TYR A 111 -2.84 1.63 -13.50
N GLY A 112 -2.20 0.52 -13.89
CA GLY A 112 -2.33 -0.10 -15.21
C GLY A 112 -1.56 0.70 -16.26
N ARG A 113 -1.18 0.03 -17.34
CA ARG A 113 -0.77 0.75 -18.55
C ARG A 113 -1.99 1.49 -19.06
N TRP A 114 -2.04 2.79 -18.84
CA TRP A 114 -2.93 3.67 -19.61
C TRP A 114 -2.56 3.47 -21.08
N SER A 115 -3.31 2.63 -21.79
CA SER A 115 -3.10 2.47 -23.24
C SER A 115 -3.49 3.81 -23.87
N PRO A 116 -2.60 4.49 -24.61
CA PRO A 116 -2.92 5.78 -25.23
C PRO A 116 -4.09 5.75 -26.24
N GLY A 117 -4.70 4.58 -26.48
CA GLY A 117 -5.90 4.40 -27.30
C GLY A 117 -7.14 3.87 -26.57
N GLN A 118 -7.04 3.59 -25.26
CA GLN A 118 -8.19 3.18 -24.43
C GLN A 118 -8.68 4.37 -23.60
N VAL A 119 -8.84 5.50 -24.28
CA VAL A 119 -9.71 6.55 -23.81
C VAL A 119 -11.11 5.94 -23.84
N GLN A 120 -11.81 5.89 -22.70
CA GLN A 120 -13.26 5.68 -22.71
C GLN A 120 -13.83 6.58 -23.81
N SER A 121 -14.81 6.11 -24.57
CA SER A 121 -15.31 6.67 -25.83
C SER A 121 -15.66 8.18 -25.87
N ASP A 122 -15.45 8.93 -24.79
CA ASP A 122 -15.74 10.36 -24.62
C ASP A 122 -14.55 11.27 -24.26
N GLY A 123 -13.29 10.82 -24.15
CA GLY A 123 -12.17 11.75 -23.96
C GLY A 123 -12.03 12.38 -22.56
N VAL A 124 -12.94 12.08 -21.64
CA VAL A 124 -12.99 12.73 -20.31
C VAL A 124 -12.10 11.97 -19.34
N LEU A 125 -11.00 12.60 -18.91
CA LEU A 125 -10.23 12.16 -17.75
C LEU A 125 -11.14 12.20 -16.51
N PRO A 126 -11.16 11.16 -15.65
CA PRO A 126 -11.95 11.19 -14.43
C PRO A 126 -11.53 12.39 -13.57
N GLU A 127 -12.50 13.20 -13.18
CA GLU A 127 -12.26 14.37 -12.32
C GLU A 127 -11.55 13.93 -11.02
N PRO A 128 -10.54 14.68 -10.52
CA PRO A 128 -9.85 14.37 -9.26
C PRO A 128 -10.79 14.02 -8.08
N SER A 129 -11.96 14.67 -8.00
CA SER A 129 -12.96 14.39 -6.96
C SER A 129 -13.50 12.95 -7.03
N THR A 130 -13.66 12.40 -8.23
CA THR A 130 -14.15 11.05 -8.48
C THR A 130 -13.09 10.04 -8.08
N ILE A 131 -11.83 10.27 -8.46
CA ILE A 131 -10.68 9.42 -8.07
C ILE A 131 -10.59 9.34 -6.54
N HIS A 132 -10.67 10.49 -5.86
CA HIS A 132 -10.63 10.55 -4.40
C HIS A 132 -11.79 9.78 -3.75
N LYS A 133 -13.03 9.93 -4.26
CA LYS A 133 -14.19 9.18 -3.75
C LYS A 133 -14.03 7.68 -3.90
N THR A 134 -13.53 7.22 -5.06
CA THR A 134 -13.27 5.80 -5.30
C THR A 134 -12.19 5.26 -4.35
N ALA A 135 -11.13 6.05 -4.12
CA ALA A 135 -10.07 5.69 -3.18
C ALA A 135 -10.58 5.50 -1.74
N ILE A 136 -11.58 6.28 -1.29
CA ILE A 136 -12.22 6.08 0.02
C ILE A 136 -12.80 4.66 0.16
N SER A 137 -13.57 4.21 -0.84
CA SER A 137 -14.16 2.87 -0.81
C SER A 137 -13.09 1.77 -0.88
N LEU A 138 -12.07 1.99 -1.73
CA LEU A 138 -10.93 1.08 -1.85
C LEU A 138 -10.23 0.89 -0.51
N PHE A 139 -9.87 1.97 0.19
CA PHE A 139 -9.13 1.85 1.46
C PHE A 139 -9.96 1.26 2.60
N ARG A 140 -11.27 1.47 2.61
CA ARG A 140 -12.14 0.75 3.56
C ARG A 140 -12.17 -0.74 3.29
N SER A 141 -12.28 -1.14 2.01
CA SER A 141 -12.24 -2.56 1.65
C SER A 141 -10.89 -3.19 1.97
N LEU A 142 -9.78 -2.49 1.69
CA LEU A 142 -8.42 -2.93 2.03
C LEU A 142 -8.25 -3.09 3.55
N PHE A 143 -8.70 -2.12 4.33
CA PHE A 143 -8.65 -2.17 5.80
C PHE A 143 -9.37 -3.41 6.36
N SER A 144 -10.54 -3.75 5.81
CA SER A 144 -11.28 -4.96 6.18
C SER A 144 -10.57 -6.23 5.71
N LEU A 145 -10.10 -6.26 4.46
CA LEU A 145 -9.39 -7.40 3.88
C LEU A 145 -8.14 -7.77 4.69
N LEU A 146 -7.36 -6.76 5.11
CA LEU A 146 -6.13 -6.96 5.86
C LEU A 146 -6.33 -7.71 7.18
N ARG A 147 -7.54 -7.69 7.76
CA ARG A 147 -7.88 -8.37 9.03
C ARG A 147 -8.39 -9.81 8.86
N ILE A 148 -8.80 -10.19 7.66
CA ILE A 148 -9.29 -11.55 7.39
C ILE A 148 -8.23 -12.44 6.76
N LEU A 149 -7.14 -11.86 6.25
CA LEU A 149 -6.05 -12.61 5.64
C LEU A 149 -5.24 -13.41 6.69
N PRO A 150 -4.68 -14.59 6.33
CA PRO A 150 -3.95 -15.44 7.26
C PRO A 150 -2.78 -14.75 7.97
N ALA A 151 -2.05 -13.86 7.27
CA ALA A 151 -0.90 -13.17 7.86
C ALA A 151 -1.30 -12.27 9.04
N TRP A 152 -2.56 -11.79 9.10
CA TRP A 152 -3.07 -11.09 10.27
C TRP A 152 -3.00 -11.98 11.50
N ARG A 153 -3.48 -13.23 11.42
CA ARG A 153 -3.40 -14.16 12.55
C ARG A 153 -1.96 -14.46 12.95
N THR A 154 -1.08 -14.66 11.97
CA THR A 154 0.36 -14.85 12.22
C THR A 154 0.96 -13.68 13.00
N THR A 155 0.55 -12.44 12.75
CA THR A 155 1.04 -11.27 13.51
C THR A 155 0.50 -11.18 14.93
N GLN A 156 -0.65 -11.80 15.23
CA GLN A 156 -1.24 -11.82 16.57
C GLN A 156 -0.68 -12.96 17.44
N GLU A 157 -0.16 -14.01 16.81
CA GLU A 157 0.35 -15.22 17.48
C GLU A 157 1.86 -15.20 17.73
N ILE A 158 2.58 -14.21 17.17
CA ILE A 158 4.04 -14.04 17.30
C ILE A 158 4.35 -12.84 18.21
#